data_AF-A0A919PK66-F1
#
_entry.id   AF-A0A919PK66-F1
#
_cell.length_a   1.000
_cell.length_b   1.000
_cell.length_c   1.000
_cell.angle_alpha   90.00
_cell.angle_beta   90.00
_cell.angle_gamma   90.00
#
_symmetry.space_group_name_H-M   'P 1'
#
loop_
_entity.id
_entity.type
_entity.pdbx_description
1 polymer ?
#
loop_
_entity_poly.entity_id
_entity_poly.type
_entity_poly.pdbx_seq_one_letter_code
_entity_poly.pdbx_strand_id
1 'polypeptide(L)' 'MMTAVDGTDFGLRCDGCGLILRGLGGVLHRWDLAWSVLRRYGWIGERTTGGPHCCPRCVRHGVPAAHDDL' A
#
# COMPACT_ATOMS: atom_id res chain seq x y z
N MET A 1 14.30 4.29 8.41
CA MET A 1 14.41 5.68 8.90
C MET A 1 13.53 6.56 8.01
N MET A 2 12.43 7.07 8.56
CA MET A 2 11.44 7.93 7.87
C MET A 2 11.98 9.36 7.84
N THR A 3 12.10 9.94 6.65
CA THR A 3 12.26 11.40 6.51
C THR A 3 11.23 11.90 5.49
N ALA A 4 10.10 12.34 6.02
CA ALA A 4 9.25 13.31 5.34
C ALA A 4 9.09 14.50 6.30
N VAL A 5 9.40 15.69 5.78
CA VAL A 5 9.58 16.95 6.52
C VAL A 5 8.38 17.34 7.38
N ASP A 6 7.18 16.78 7.15
CA ASP A 6 5.96 17.12 7.89
C ASP A 6 5.21 15.90 8.48
N GLY A 7 5.82 14.70 8.51
CA GLY A 7 5.22 13.50 9.13
C GLY A 7 3.90 12.99 8.51
N THR A 8 3.40 13.63 7.44
CA THR A 8 2.15 13.26 6.76
C THR A 8 2.37 12.42 5.53
N ASP A 9 3.59 12.31 5.01
CA ASP A 9 3.87 11.46 3.85
C ASP A 9 4.01 10.00 4.26
N PHE A 10 3.19 9.14 3.65
CA PHE A 10 3.21 7.70 3.83
C PHE A 10 3.23 7.01 2.48
N GLY A 11 3.79 5.80 2.47
CA GLY A 11 3.86 4.95 1.30
C GLY A 11 3.12 3.63 1.53
N LEU A 12 2.81 2.95 0.44
CA LEU A 12 2.21 1.62 0.44
C LEU A 12 3.13 0.65 -0.29
N ARG A 13 3.45 -0.47 0.35
CA ARG A 13 4.18 -1.58 -0.27
C ARG A 13 3.20 -2.68 -0.63
N CYS A 14 3.38 -3.27 -1.81
CA CYS A 14 2.72 -4.51 -2.19
C CYS A 14 3.48 -5.69 -1.57
N ASP A 15 2.78 -6.54 -0.83
CA ASP A 15 3.39 -7.73 -0.21
C ASP A 15 3.73 -8.81 -1.22
N GLY A 16 3.00 -8.92 -2.33
CA GLY A 16 3.29 -9.92 -3.37
C GLY A 16 4.55 -9.65 -4.23
N CYS A 17 4.82 -8.41 -4.63
CA CYS A 17 5.93 -8.09 -5.55
C CYS A 17 6.88 -6.99 -5.06
N GLY A 18 6.65 -6.43 -3.87
CA GLY A 18 7.46 -5.34 -3.34
C GLY A 18 7.27 -3.99 -4.02
N LEU A 19 6.29 -3.81 -4.91
CA LEU A 19 5.96 -2.50 -5.50
C LEU A 19 5.70 -1.46 -4.39
N ILE A 20 6.40 -0.33 -4.42
CA ILE A 20 6.23 0.75 -3.44
C ILE A 20 5.59 1.96 -4.12
N LEU A 21 4.42 2.36 -3.63
CA LEU A 21 3.84 3.69 -3.88
C LEU A 21 4.34 4.64 -2.79
N ARG A 22 4.91 5.78 -3.21
CA ARG A 22 5.37 6.85 -2.31
C ARG A 22 4.49 8.09 -2.50
N GLY A 23 4.52 9.04 -1.58
CA GLY A 23 3.82 10.32 -1.76
C GLY A 23 2.31 10.25 -1.55
N LEU A 24 1.76 9.16 -0.98
CA LEU A 24 0.30 9.03 -0.81
C LEU A 24 -0.24 10.08 0.16
N GLY A 25 0.58 10.42 1.15
CA GLY A 25 0.24 11.43 2.14
C GLY A 25 0.30 12.86 1.62
N GLY A 26 1.16 13.14 0.64
CA GLY A 26 1.24 14.46 0.00
C GLY A 26 0.02 14.84 -0.84
N VAL A 27 -0.77 13.86 -1.30
CA VAL A 27 -1.95 14.09 -2.16
C VAL A 27 -3.25 14.00 -1.37
N LEU A 28 -3.36 13.03 -0.47
CA LEU A 28 -4.64 12.69 0.18
C LEU A 28 -4.66 12.98 1.68
N HIS A 29 -3.50 13.28 2.29
CA HIS A 29 -3.29 13.60 3.72
C HIS A 29 -3.78 12.55 4.74
N ARG A 30 -4.61 11.59 4.33
CA ARG A 30 -5.18 10.54 5.18
C ARG A 30 -5.16 9.19 4.48
N TRP A 31 -4.81 8.17 5.25
CA TRP A 31 -4.73 6.80 4.78
C TRP A 31 -6.07 6.23 4.31
N ASP A 32 -7.18 6.54 5.00
CA ASP A 32 -8.51 6.04 4.66
C ASP A 32 -8.97 6.49 3.27
N LEU A 33 -8.62 7.72 2.88
CA LEU A 33 -8.87 8.29 1.56
C LEU A 33 -7.95 7.65 0.52
N ALA A 34 -6.64 7.56 0.81
CA ALA A 34 -5.68 6.89 -0.05
C ALA A 34 -6.10 5.45 -0.35
N TRP A 35 -6.46 4.69 0.68
CA TRP A 35 -6.92 3.33 0.54
C TRP A 35 -8.21 3.22 -0.29
N SER A 36 -9.17 4.13 -0.06
CA SER A 36 -10.41 4.17 -0.85
C SER A 36 -10.16 4.40 -2.34
N VAL A 37 -9.15 5.21 -2.69
CA VAL A 37 -8.72 5.44 -4.08
C VAL A 37 -8.00 4.21 -4.63
N LEU A 38 -7.05 3.64 -3.90
CA LEU A 38 -6.28 2.48 -4.31
C LEU A 38 -7.16 1.26 -4.62
N ARG A 39 -8.21 1.04 -3.82
CA ARG A 39 -9.20 -0.02 -4.10
C ARG A 39 -9.92 0.18 -5.43
N ARG A 40 -10.21 1.41 -5.84
CA ARG A 40 -10.81 1.70 -7.17
C ARG A 40 -9.84 1.36 -8.30
N TYR A 41 -8.53 1.45 -8.04
CA TYR A 41 -7.49 1.03 -8.99
C TYR A 41 -7.16 -0.46 -8.93
N GLY A 42 -7.88 -1.25 -8.13
CA GLY A 42 -7.76 -2.71 -8.07
C GLY A 42 -6.77 -3.24 -7.05
N TRP A 43 -6.31 -2.40 -6.11
CA TRP A 43 -5.60 -2.90 -4.94
C TRP A 43 -6.55 -3.66 -4.02
N ILE A 44 -6.08 -4.74 -3.42
CA ILE A 44 -6.79 -5.49 -2.39
C ILE A 44 -5.95 -5.56 -1.12
N GLY A 45 -6.58 -5.76 0.03
CA GLY A 45 -5.89 -5.82 1.30
C GLY A 45 -6.74 -5.34 2.46
N GLU A 46 -6.10 -5.24 3.63
CA GLU A 46 -6.72 -4.66 4.81
C GLU A 46 -6.93 -3.16 4.68
N ARG A 47 -7.84 -2.62 5.51
CA ARG A 47 -8.07 -1.16 5.58
C ARG A 47 -7.07 -0.46 6.47
N THR A 48 -6.32 -1.20 7.27
CA THR A 48 -5.30 -0.70 8.18
C THR A 48 -3.99 -0.54 7.43
N THR A 49 -3.10 0.35 7.86
CA THR A 49 -1.79 0.53 7.24
C THR A 49 -0.85 -0.68 7.44
N GLY A 50 -1.15 -1.55 8.40
CA GLY A 50 -0.29 -2.65 8.82
C GLY A 50 -0.66 -4.03 8.29
N GLY A 51 -1.84 -4.18 7.67
CA GLY A 51 -2.24 -5.46 7.09
C GLY A 51 -1.65 -5.69 5.69
N PRO A 52 -1.89 -6.88 5.10
CA PRO A 52 -1.40 -7.20 3.77
C PRO A 52 -2.10 -6.36 2.69
N HIS A 53 -1.33 -5.89 1.72
CA HIS A 53 -1.77 -5.12 0.57
C HIS A 53 -1.17 -5.69 -0.71
N CYS A 54 -2.00 -5.97 -1.70
CA CYS A 54 -1.60 -6.50 -3.00
C CYS A 54 -1.98 -5.56 -4.14
N CYS A 55 -1.03 -5.30 -5.03
CA CYS A 55 -1.24 -4.50 -6.22
C CYS A 55 -2.05 -5.29 -7.27
N PRO A 56 -2.74 -4.60 -8.21
CA PRO A 56 -3.61 -5.24 -9.20
C PRO A 56 -2.91 -6.31 -10.04
N ARG A 57 -1.59 -6.15 -10.26
CA ARG A 57 -0.77 -7.13 -10.96
C ARG A 57 -0.63 -8.42 -10.14
N CYS A 58 -0.26 -8.35 -8.87
CA CYS A 58 -0.17 -9.51 -7.99
C CYS A 58 -1.51 -10.22 -7.83
N VAL A 59 -2.59 -9.46 -7.73
CA VAL A 59 -3.96 -10.00 -7.67
C VAL A 59 -4.28 -10.82 -8.92
N ARG A 60 -3.99 -10.27 -10.11
CA ARG A 60 -4.25 -10.96 -11.39
C ARG A 60 -3.39 -12.21 -11.58
N HIS A 61 -2.19 -12.22 -11.04
CA HIS A 61 -1.28 -13.37 -11.13
C HIS A 61 -1.46 -14.38 -9.99
N GLY A 62 -2.42 -14.18 -9.08
CA GLY A 62 -2.64 -15.07 -7.95
C GLY A 62 -1.43 -15.17 -7.02
N VAL A 63 -0.58 -14.15 -6.97
CA VAL A 63 0.55 -14.13 -6.04
C VAL A 63 -0.04 -14.02 -4.63
N PRO A 64 0.12 -15.06 -3.77
CA PRO A 64 -0.30 -14.94 -2.39
C PRO A 64 0.50 -13.80 -1.77
N ALA A 65 -0.16 -12.94 -0.98
CA ALA A 65 0.52 -11.90 -0.22
C ALA A 65 1.68 -12.57 0.54
N ALA A 66 2.92 -12.19 0.23
CA ALA A 66 4.07 -12.89 0.76
C ALA A 66 4.08 -12.73 2.28
N HIS A 67 3.92 -13.85 2.98
CA HIS A 67 4.39 -14.03 4.33
C HIS A 67 5.88 -14.32 4.19
N ASP A 68 6.70 -13.29 4.40
CA ASP A 68 8.14 -13.46 4.58
C ASP A 68 8.32 -14.01 6.01
N ASP A 69 8.30 -15.34 6.12
CA ASP A 69 8.70 -16.10 7.31
C ASP A 69 10.23 -16.28 7.23
N LEU A 70 10.97 -15.43 7.93
CA LEU A 70 12.32 -15.73 8.44
C LEU A 70 12.58 -15.00 9.76
#